data_AF-A0A0Q0AWF6-F1
#
_entry.id   AF-A0A0Q0AWF6-F1
#
_cell.length_a   1.000
_cell.length_b   1.000
_cell.length_c   1.000
_cell.angle_alpha   90.00
_cell.angle_beta   90.00
_cell.angle_gamma   90.00
#
_symmetry.space_group_name_H-M   'P 1'
#
loop_
_entity.id
_entity.type
_entity.pdbx_description
1 polymer ?
#
loop_
_entity_poly.entity_id
_entity_poly.type
_entity_poly.pdbx_seq_one_letter_code
_entity_poly.pdbx_strand_id
1 'polypeptide(L)'
;MPLELALLPVIESAYNPMAVSRSQAVGLWQFIPSTGRYFNLRQTSFYDGRRDIQASTVAALDYLTRLHDMFNGDWLLALAAYNAGEGTVSRAIERNDKLNLPTDYWNLPLPQETRDYVPKLLALSQVVLSPEAYGVNLNPIANQPYFEVVELNKRVDLSKVASAADIDEDELIQLNPAYKKRLTVDGPQHLLVPTSKAQLLTASLLTMKQEELVAWQPYRVRKGDTLESLASRYQVTTSSLKSNNKLAGNKLKVGQSLSIPVQPGTRSSQPVFEALASNDKPTRTRTYKVKSGDNLTIIAQANKVDVEDLQRWNKLTGKKLKVGQALVMQDTSKAGNKAVASASSKDSEKKSMQYKIQKGDSMYLVAKRFNVEMQHLKRWNPRSGQALKPGQTLTVYLPH
;
A
#
# COMPACT_ATOMS: atom_id res chain seq x y z
N MET A 1 1.55 37.37 -4.09
CA MET A 1 0.93 36.47 -3.10
C MET A 1 1.40 36.85 -1.71
N PRO A 2 0.53 36.83 -0.70
CA PRO A 2 0.88 36.99 0.71
C PRO A 2 1.80 35.86 1.20
N LEU A 3 2.73 36.18 2.12
CA LEU A 3 3.68 35.20 2.66
C LEU A 3 2.99 34.20 3.59
N GLU A 4 1.90 34.62 4.23
CA GLU A 4 1.06 33.85 5.14
C GLU A 4 0.50 32.59 4.49
N LEU A 5 0.38 32.56 3.16
CA LEU A 5 -0.03 31.36 2.42
C LEU A 5 0.95 30.19 2.62
N ALA A 6 2.22 30.48 2.97
CA ALA A 6 3.18 29.45 3.35
C ALA A 6 2.71 28.65 4.56
N LEU A 7 1.84 29.20 5.42
CA LEU A 7 1.29 28.55 6.62
C LEU A 7 0.08 27.66 6.32
N LEU A 8 -0.47 27.68 5.11
CA LEU A 8 -1.63 26.84 4.75
C LEU A 8 -1.39 25.33 5.02
N PRO A 9 -0.22 24.74 4.65
CA PRO A 9 0.07 23.36 5.00
C PRO A 9 0.00 23.03 6.49
N VAL A 10 0.15 24.00 7.40
CA VAL A 10 -0.05 23.78 8.85
C VAL A 10 -1.50 23.39 9.12
N ILE A 11 -2.44 24.09 8.51
CA ILE A 11 -3.88 23.88 8.68
C ILE A 11 -4.34 22.65 7.92
N GLU A 12 -3.81 22.45 6.72
CA GLU A 12 -4.20 21.37 5.83
C GLU A 12 -3.69 20.00 6.29
N SER A 13 -2.41 19.92 6.67
CA SER A 13 -1.75 18.65 6.92
C SER A 13 -0.78 18.65 8.10
N ALA A 14 -0.65 19.77 8.82
CA ALA A 14 0.44 19.99 9.77
C ALA A 14 1.83 19.77 9.14
N TYR A 15 2.01 20.17 7.87
CA TYR A 15 3.19 19.86 7.05
C TYR A 15 3.53 18.37 6.93
N ASN A 16 2.56 17.47 7.10
CA ASN A 16 2.78 16.05 6.89
C ASN A 16 2.62 15.69 5.39
N PRO A 17 3.71 15.39 4.66
CA PRO A 17 3.63 15.06 3.23
C PRO A 17 2.88 13.75 2.95
N MET A 18 2.68 12.92 3.97
CA MET A 18 1.99 11.65 3.88
C MET A 18 0.50 11.71 4.25
N ALA A 19 0.02 12.86 4.71
CA ALA A 19 -1.34 13.06 5.20
C ALA A 19 -2.42 12.59 4.20
N VAL A 20 -3.52 12.05 4.76
CA VAL A 20 -4.69 11.60 4.01
C VAL A 20 -5.95 11.99 4.76
N SER A 21 -6.82 12.77 4.13
CA SER A 21 -8.12 13.11 4.69
C SER A 21 -9.17 12.04 4.41
N ARG A 22 -10.32 12.15 5.08
CA ARG A 22 -11.50 11.31 4.82
C ARG A 22 -12.01 11.44 3.39
N SER A 23 -11.85 12.63 2.79
CA SER A 23 -12.25 12.96 1.43
C SER A 23 -11.19 12.60 0.39
N GLN A 24 -10.20 11.78 0.75
CA GLN A 24 -9.09 11.35 -0.11
C GLN A 24 -8.21 12.50 -0.63
N ALA A 25 -8.24 13.65 0.06
CA ALA A 25 -7.22 14.67 -0.10
C ALA A 25 -5.90 14.18 0.50
N VAL A 26 -4.78 14.51 -0.14
CA VAL A 26 -3.46 13.99 0.25
C VAL A 26 -2.37 15.05 0.14
N GLY A 27 -1.25 14.82 0.84
CA GLY A 27 -0.05 15.64 0.74
C GLY A 27 -0.12 16.93 1.56
N LEU A 28 0.90 17.76 1.41
CA LEU A 28 1.05 19.01 2.16
C LEU A 28 -0.17 19.93 1.99
N TRP A 29 -0.65 20.02 0.75
CA TRP A 29 -1.69 20.94 0.30
C TRP A 29 -3.09 20.32 0.26
N GLN A 30 -3.23 19.05 0.68
CA GLN A 30 -4.53 18.34 0.74
C GLN A 30 -5.34 18.42 -0.58
N PHE A 31 -4.70 18.14 -1.71
CA PHE A 31 -5.41 18.07 -2.98
C PHE A 31 -6.35 16.85 -3.03
N ILE A 32 -7.64 17.08 -3.26
CA ILE A 32 -8.57 16.00 -3.67
C ILE A 32 -8.22 15.47 -5.06
N PRO A 33 -8.61 14.23 -5.42
CA PRO A 33 -8.18 13.59 -6.67
C PRO A 33 -8.55 14.37 -7.93
N SER A 34 -9.75 14.95 -8.00
CA SER A 34 -10.23 15.72 -9.16
C SER A 34 -9.41 17.00 -9.37
N THR A 35 -9.28 17.83 -8.33
CA THR A 35 -8.51 19.08 -8.36
C THR A 35 -7.04 18.80 -8.69
N GLY A 36 -6.44 17.76 -8.10
CA GLY A 36 -5.08 17.37 -8.45
C GLY A 36 -4.92 17.08 -9.95
N ARG A 37 -5.84 16.36 -10.59
CA ARG A 37 -5.77 16.11 -12.04
C ARG A 37 -5.93 17.38 -12.86
N TYR A 38 -6.80 18.29 -12.42
CA TYR A 38 -7.00 19.58 -13.08
C TYR A 38 -5.71 20.41 -13.11
N PHE A 39 -4.96 20.40 -12.01
CA PHE A 39 -3.63 21.04 -11.92
C PHE A 39 -2.46 20.11 -12.31
N ASN A 40 -2.70 19.16 -13.23
CA ASN A 40 -1.68 18.28 -13.80
C ASN A 40 -0.89 17.41 -12.79
N LEU A 41 -1.41 17.23 -11.57
CA LEU A 41 -0.85 16.32 -10.58
C LEU A 41 -1.25 14.88 -10.93
N ARG A 42 -0.40 14.24 -11.73
CA ARG A 42 -0.61 12.87 -12.24
C ARG A 42 -0.75 11.86 -11.10
N GLN A 43 -1.74 10.98 -11.23
CA GLN A 43 -2.07 9.94 -10.25
C GLN A 43 -2.04 8.56 -10.92
N THR A 44 -1.05 7.73 -10.60
CA THR A 44 -0.88 6.35 -11.07
C THR A 44 -0.75 5.38 -9.90
N SER A 45 -0.51 4.09 -10.13
CA SER A 45 -0.31 3.14 -9.02
C SER A 45 1.04 3.31 -8.31
N PHE A 46 2.02 3.94 -8.95
CA PHE A 46 3.37 4.15 -8.43
C PHE A 46 3.64 5.58 -7.99
N TYR A 47 2.95 6.54 -8.62
CA TYR A 47 3.20 7.96 -8.40
C TYR A 47 1.89 8.69 -8.09
N ASP A 48 1.88 9.57 -7.09
CA ASP A 48 0.77 10.49 -6.82
C ASP A 48 1.32 11.92 -6.64
N GLY A 49 1.25 12.71 -7.72
CA GLY A 49 1.81 14.06 -7.75
C GLY A 49 1.19 15.03 -6.74
N ARG A 50 0.04 14.68 -6.14
CA ARG A 50 -0.56 15.46 -5.04
C ARG A 50 0.27 15.40 -3.76
N ARG A 51 1.13 14.39 -3.63
CA ARG A 51 2.07 14.25 -2.52
C ARG A 51 3.42 14.86 -2.84
N ASP A 52 3.77 15.01 -4.12
CA ASP A 52 5.07 15.54 -4.54
C ASP A 52 5.25 16.97 -4.02
N ILE A 53 6.29 17.20 -3.22
CA ILE A 53 6.45 18.46 -2.49
C ILE A 53 6.54 19.64 -3.45
N GLN A 54 7.37 19.54 -4.49
CA GLN A 54 7.54 20.64 -5.45
C GLN A 54 6.33 20.78 -6.35
N ALA A 55 5.87 19.69 -6.98
CA ALA A 55 4.78 19.75 -7.94
C ALA A 55 3.46 20.17 -7.30
N SER A 56 3.13 19.64 -6.11
CA SER A 56 1.92 20.04 -5.39
C SER A 56 2.00 21.48 -4.86
N THR A 57 3.17 21.97 -4.50
CA THR A 57 3.35 23.37 -4.10
C THR A 57 3.11 24.31 -5.29
N VAL A 58 3.72 24.04 -6.44
CA VAL A 58 3.46 24.83 -7.66
C VAL A 58 1.96 24.82 -8.01
N ALA A 59 1.34 23.63 -8.01
CA ALA A 59 -0.09 23.50 -8.28
C ALA A 59 -0.98 24.25 -7.27
N ALA A 60 -0.62 24.27 -5.98
CA ALA A 60 -1.37 24.99 -4.96
C ALA A 60 -1.28 26.51 -5.17
N LEU A 61 -0.08 27.01 -5.49
CA LEU A 61 0.14 28.42 -5.78
C LEU A 61 -0.59 28.86 -7.05
N ASP A 62 -0.58 28.03 -8.09
CA ASP A 62 -1.37 28.27 -9.32
C ASP A 62 -2.87 28.28 -9.02
N TYR A 63 -3.34 27.35 -8.19
CA TYR A 63 -4.75 27.30 -7.80
C TYR A 63 -5.17 28.55 -7.01
N LEU A 64 -4.39 28.92 -5.98
CA LEU A 64 -4.65 30.09 -5.16
C LEU A 64 -4.62 31.38 -5.99
N THR A 65 -3.69 31.50 -6.93
CA THR A 65 -3.64 32.64 -7.87
C THR A 65 -4.89 32.70 -8.73
N ARG A 66 -5.33 31.58 -9.32
CA ARG A 66 -6.58 31.54 -10.09
C ARG A 66 -7.79 31.93 -9.26
N LEU A 67 -7.88 31.46 -8.01
CA LEU A 67 -8.98 31.80 -7.11
C LEU A 67 -8.97 33.28 -6.75
N HIS A 68 -7.81 33.83 -6.44
CA HIS A 68 -7.64 35.25 -6.17
C HIS A 68 -8.13 36.11 -7.35
N ASP A 69 -7.74 35.77 -8.57
CA ASP A 69 -8.16 36.49 -9.77
C ASP A 69 -9.67 36.33 -10.01
N MET A 70 -10.21 35.12 -9.79
CA MET A 70 -11.64 34.83 -9.89
C MET A 70 -12.50 35.65 -8.91
N PHE A 71 -11.97 35.98 -7.74
CA PHE A 71 -12.64 36.79 -6.72
C PHE A 71 -12.11 38.24 -6.70
N ASN A 72 -11.68 38.76 -7.85
CA ASN A 72 -11.29 40.17 -8.04
C ASN A 72 -10.20 40.67 -7.09
N GLY A 73 -9.27 39.80 -6.71
CA GLY A 73 -8.18 40.12 -5.81
C GLY A 73 -8.47 39.93 -4.32
N ASP A 74 -9.62 39.37 -3.96
CA ASP A 74 -9.96 39.09 -2.56
C ASP A 74 -9.35 37.76 -2.08
N TRP A 75 -8.28 37.87 -1.28
CA TRP A 75 -7.61 36.71 -0.69
C TRP A 75 -8.48 35.92 0.30
N LEU A 76 -9.39 36.57 1.03
CA LEU A 76 -10.24 35.86 2.00
C LEU A 76 -11.24 34.98 1.27
N LEU A 77 -11.84 35.49 0.18
CA LEU A 77 -12.71 34.71 -0.69
C LEU A 77 -11.94 33.60 -1.43
N ALA A 78 -10.72 33.88 -1.89
CA ALA A 78 -9.86 32.87 -2.51
C ALA A 78 -9.53 31.72 -1.55
N LEU A 79 -9.16 32.02 -0.31
CA LEU A 79 -8.89 31.02 0.73
C LEU A 79 -10.15 30.23 1.10
N ALA A 80 -11.30 30.90 1.21
CA ALA A 80 -12.58 30.23 1.44
C ALA A 80 -12.91 29.26 0.29
N ALA A 81 -12.65 29.68 -0.96
CA ALA A 81 -12.89 28.86 -2.14
C ALA A 81 -11.91 27.69 -2.26
N TYR A 82 -10.67 27.84 -1.79
CA TYR A 82 -9.71 26.75 -1.72
C TYR A 82 -10.23 25.62 -0.84
N ASN A 83 -10.83 25.96 0.31
CA ASN A 83 -11.38 25.00 1.26
C ASN A 83 -12.74 24.42 0.82
N ALA A 84 -13.70 25.27 0.43
CA ALA A 84 -15.09 24.87 0.14
C ALA A 84 -15.37 24.55 -1.34
N GLY A 85 -14.41 24.84 -2.21
CA GLY A 85 -14.59 24.90 -3.66
C GLY A 85 -15.15 26.24 -4.13
N GLU A 86 -14.64 26.72 -5.27
CA GLU A 86 -15.05 28.00 -5.90
C GLU A 86 -16.56 28.13 -6.12
N GLY A 87 -17.22 27.07 -6.60
CA GLY A 87 -18.67 27.10 -6.85
C GLY A 87 -19.51 27.25 -5.58
N THR A 88 -18.99 26.88 -4.40
CA THR A 88 -19.67 27.12 -3.13
C THR A 88 -19.63 28.61 -2.78
N VAL A 89 -18.46 29.23 -2.91
CA VAL A 89 -18.28 30.67 -2.63
C VAL A 89 -19.02 31.52 -3.65
N SER A 90 -18.93 31.22 -4.95
CA SER A 90 -19.65 31.98 -6.00
C SER A 90 -21.17 31.95 -5.80
N ARG A 91 -21.75 30.81 -5.43
CA ARG A 91 -23.19 30.72 -5.13
C ARG A 91 -23.59 31.49 -3.88
N ALA A 92 -22.71 31.53 -2.87
CA ALA A 92 -22.94 32.33 -1.67
C ALA A 92 -22.93 33.83 -1.99
N ILE A 93 -21.97 34.27 -2.82
CA ILE A 93 -21.90 35.65 -3.33
C ILE A 93 -23.15 36.00 -4.12
N GLU A 94 -23.51 35.20 -5.13
CA GLU A 94 -24.69 35.43 -5.97
C GLU A 94 -25.98 35.51 -5.13
N ARG A 95 -26.08 34.68 -4.08
CA ARG A 95 -27.22 34.71 -3.17
C ARG A 95 -27.28 36.02 -2.38
N ASN A 96 -26.17 36.46 -1.78
CA ASN A 96 -26.13 37.70 -0.99
C ASN A 96 -26.37 38.92 -1.88
N ASP A 97 -25.76 38.95 -3.07
CA ASP A 97 -25.92 40.01 -4.06
C ASP A 97 -27.40 40.19 -4.47
N LYS A 98 -28.11 39.10 -4.78
CA LYS A 98 -29.57 39.12 -5.06
C LYS A 98 -30.43 39.65 -3.91
N LEU A 99 -29.94 39.56 -2.68
CA LEU A 99 -30.61 40.04 -1.47
C LEU A 99 -30.13 41.43 -1.04
N ASN A 100 -29.24 42.06 -1.81
CA ASN A 100 -28.55 43.31 -1.45
C ASN A 100 -27.82 43.22 -0.10
N LEU A 101 -27.21 42.07 0.19
CA LEU A 101 -26.41 41.81 1.38
C LEU A 101 -24.90 41.89 1.05
N PRO A 102 -24.03 42.18 2.03
CA PRO A 102 -22.58 42.19 1.80
C PRO A 102 -22.06 40.84 1.29
N THR A 103 -21.08 40.88 0.39
CA THR A 103 -20.53 39.71 -0.31
C THR A 103 -19.10 39.36 0.11
N ASP A 104 -18.55 40.08 1.09
CA ASP A 104 -17.25 39.77 1.68
C ASP A 104 -17.32 38.49 2.54
N TYR A 105 -16.15 37.87 2.73
CA TYR A 105 -16.00 36.61 3.46
C TYR A 105 -16.78 36.54 4.78
N TRP A 106 -16.78 37.62 5.57
CA TRP A 106 -17.36 37.64 6.92
C TRP A 106 -18.89 37.59 6.92
N ASN A 107 -19.51 37.97 5.81
CA ASN A 107 -20.96 38.08 5.66
C ASN A 107 -21.55 36.97 4.78
N LEU A 108 -20.73 36.18 4.09
CA LEU A 108 -21.21 35.09 3.25
C LEU A 108 -21.73 33.89 4.07
N PRO A 109 -22.86 33.28 3.65
CA PRO A 109 -23.41 32.08 4.29
C PRO A 109 -22.62 30.81 3.89
N LEU A 110 -21.36 30.73 4.31
CA LEU A 110 -20.45 29.61 4.02
C LEU A 110 -20.60 28.47 5.04
N PRO A 111 -20.18 27.23 4.71
CA PRO A 111 -20.11 26.14 5.68
C PRO A 111 -19.28 26.50 6.92
N GLN A 112 -19.61 25.95 8.09
CA GLN A 112 -18.91 26.26 9.34
C GLN A 112 -17.39 26.02 9.23
N GLU A 113 -16.99 24.89 8.64
CA GLU A 113 -15.59 24.55 8.42
C GLU A 113 -14.83 25.67 7.67
N THR A 114 -15.45 26.22 6.63
CA THR A 114 -14.89 27.30 5.80
C THR A 114 -14.92 28.66 6.51
N ARG A 115 -15.96 28.94 7.31
CA ARG A 115 -16.01 30.12 8.19
C ARG A 115 -14.94 30.11 9.27
N ASP A 116 -14.48 28.92 9.67
CA ASP A 116 -13.39 28.78 10.63
C ASP A 116 -12.01 28.74 9.96
N TYR A 117 -11.96 28.49 8.64
CA TYR A 117 -10.72 28.25 7.91
C TYR A 117 -9.82 29.49 7.81
N VAL A 118 -10.37 30.62 7.32
CA VAL A 118 -9.59 31.86 7.16
C VAL A 118 -9.18 32.45 8.52
N PRO A 119 -10.05 32.53 9.54
CA PRO A 119 -9.66 32.96 10.89
C PRO A 119 -8.52 32.13 11.48
N LYS A 120 -8.49 30.81 11.26
CA LYS A 120 -7.38 29.96 11.72
C LYS A 120 -6.05 30.37 11.10
N LEU A 121 -6.03 30.67 9.80
CA LEU A 121 -4.82 31.16 9.12
C LEU A 121 -4.38 32.51 9.65
N LEU A 122 -5.32 33.45 9.81
CA LEU A 122 -5.02 34.77 10.34
C LEU A 122 -4.47 34.68 11.77
N ALA A 123 -5.09 33.85 12.63
CA ALA A 123 -4.62 33.62 13.99
C ALA A 123 -3.21 33.00 14.01
N LEU A 124 -2.96 31.98 13.18
CA LEU A 124 -1.65 31.37 13.07
C LEU A 124 -0.59 32.37 12.57
N SER A 125 -0.95 33.21 11.61
CA SER A 125 -0.07 34.28 11.14
C SER A 125 0.30 35.26 12.26
N GLN A 126 -0.64 35.62 13.13
CA GLN A 126 -0.35 36.47 14.29
C GLN A 126 0.59 35.80 15.29
N VAL A 127 0.38 34.50 15.56
CA VAL A 127 1.27 33.72 16.44
C VAL A 127 2.69 33.65 15.88
N VAL A 128 2.86 33.49 14.56
CA VAL A 128 4.18 33.45 13.92
C VAL A 128 4.83 34.84 13.89
N LEU A 129 4.04 35.89 13.64
CA LEU A 129 4.54 37.27 13.56
C LEU A 129 4.94 37.82 14.94
N SER A 130 4.26 37.42 16.01
CA SER A 130 4.45 37.95 17.36
C SER A 130 4.34 36.86 18.44
N PRO A 131 5.22 35.84 18.43
CA PRO A 131 5.08 34.66 19.28
C PRO A 131 5.12 34.98 20.79
N GLU A 132 5.93 35.98 21.18
CA GLU A 132 6.05 36.42 22.58
C GLU A 132 4.74 37.00 23.13
N ALA A 133 3.97 37.72 22.31
CA ALA A 133 2.67 38.29 22.71
C ALA A 133 1.64 37.19 23.05
N TYR A 134 1.84 35.98 22.54
CA TYR A 134 0.99 34.81 22.78
C TYR A 134 1.64 33.79 23.72
N GLY A 135 2.80 34.09 24.32
CA GLY A 135 3.52 33.18 25.20
C GLY A 135 4.05 31.93 24.51
N VAL A 136 4.31 32.01 23.20
CA VAL A 136 4.83 30.90 22.38
C VAL A 136 6.33 31.12 22.16
N ASN A 137 7.10 30.03 22.24
CA ASN A 137 8.51 30.03 21.83
C ASN A 137 8.64 29.23 20.52
N LEU A 138 9.08 29.90 19.46
CA LEU A 138 9.30 29.29 18.14
C LEU A 138 10.80 29.15 17.88
N ASN A 139 11.22 27.94 17.52
CA ASN A 139 12.60 27.73 17.08
C ASN A 139 12.81 28.41 15.73
N PRO A 140 13.91 29.19 15.56
CA PRO A 140 14.18 29.84 14.30
C PRO A 140 14.43 28.81 13.20
N ILE A 141 13.86 29.06 12.03
CA ILE A 141 14.10 28.28 10.81
C ILE A 141 15.00 29.11 9.91
N ALA A 142 16.17 28.58 9.56
CA ALA A 142 17.09 29.25 8.67
C ALA A 142 16.48 29.39 7.26
N ASN A 143 16.61 30.57 6.66
CA ASN A 143 16.19 30.81 5.27
C ASN A 143 17.21 30.23 4.28
N GLN A 144 17.32 28.90 4.26
CA GLN A 144 18.19 28.15 3.38
C GLN A 144 17.50 26.88 2.90
N PRO A 145 17.79 26.38 1.69
CA PRO A 145 17.22 25.14 1.20
C PRO A 145 17.57 23.97 2.14
N TYR A 146 16.57 23.14 2.43
CA TYR A 146 16.78 21.88 3.15
C TYR A 146 17.18 20.74 2.21
N PHE A 147 16.59 20.73 1.01
CA PHE A 147 16.78 19.68 0.02
C PHE A 147 17.14 20.25 -1.36
N GLU A 148 17.76 19.40 -2.17
CA GLU A 148 18.08 19.62 -3.58
C GLU A 148 17.43 18.55 -4.45
N VAL A 149 17.25 18.88 -5.73
CA VAL A 149 16.78 17.95 -6.75
C VAL A 149 17.99 17.21 -7.33
N VAL A 150 18.01 15.89 -7.21
CA VAL A 150 18.99 15.04 -7.87
C VAL A 150 18.31 14.28 -9.00
N GLU A 151 18.74 14.56 -10.23
CA GLU A 151 18.24 13.90 -11.43
C GLU A 151 18.63 12.41 -11.47
N LEU A 152 17.69 11.59 -11.89
CA LEU A 152 17.83 10.15 -12.04
C LEU A 152 17.89 9.79 -13.53
N ASN A 153 19.00 9.20 -13.95
CA ASN A 153 19.13 8.59 -15.28
C ASN A 153 18.58 7.15 -15.34
N LYS A 154 18.15 6.61 -14.21
CA LYS A 154 17.80 5.20 -13.99
C LYS A 154 16.58 5.10 -13.08
N ARG A 155 15.86 3.98 -13.16
CA ARG A 155 14.81 3.65 -12.19
C ARG A 155 15.48 3.17 -10.91
N VAL A 156 14.95 3.57 -9.76
CA VAL A 156 15.57 3.29 -8.45
C VAL A 156 14.53 2.92 -7.40
N ASP A 157 14.98 2.12 -6.45
CA ASP A 157 14.34 1.80 -5.16
C ASP A 157 14.88 2.77 -4.12
N LEU A 158 13.99 3.50 -3.45
CA LEU A 158 14.38 4.51 -2.46
C LEU A 158 15.22 3.91 -1.33
N SER A 159 14.94 2.68 -0.91
CA SER A 159 15.71 2.00 0.16
C SER A 159 17.16 1.72 -0.28
N LYS A 160 17.35 1.38 -1.57
CA LYS A 160 18.69 1.18 -2.15
C LYS A 160 19.45 2.49 -2.29
N VAL A 161 18.75 3.54 -2.72
CA VAL A 161 19.30 4.89 -2.82
C VAL A 161 19.70 5.45 -1.46
N ALA A 162 18.83 5.30 -0.45
CA ALA A 162 19.09 5.70 0.92
C ALA A 162 20.36 5.03 1.46
N SER A 163 20.47 3.71 1.27
CA SER A 163 21.66 2.95 1.67
C SER A 163 22.93 3.38 0.91
N ALA A 164 22.81 3.68 -0.38
CA ALA A 164 23.94 4.06 -1.23
C ALA A 164 24.52 5.44 -0.87
N ALA A 165 23.64 6.38 -0.52
CA ALA A 165 23.99 7.77 -0.25
C ALA A 165 24.03 8.09 1.25
N ASP A 166 23.96 7.08 2.12
CA ASP A 166 23.95 7.25 3.58
C ASP A 166 22.88 8.27 4.03
N ILE A 167 21.66 8.10 3.50
CA ILE A 167 20.49 8.92 3.83
C ILE A 167 19.58 8.06 4.70
N ASP A 168 18.97 8.65 5.73
CA ASP A 168 17.91 7.98 6.46
C ASP A 168 16.74 7.65 5.51
N GLU A 169 16.26 6.40 5.53
CA GLU A 169 15.23 5.96 4.59
C GLU A 169 13.91 6.71 4.81
N ASP A 170 13.55 6.96 6.08
CA ASP A 170 12.30 7.65 6.41
C ASP A 170 12.37 9.12 5.98
N GLU A 171 13.53 9.78 6.16
CA GLU A 171 13.77 11.12 5.63
C GLU A 171 13.63 11.17 4.10
N LEU A 172 14.26 10.24 3.38
CA LEU A 172 14.16 10.18 1.92
C LEU A 172 12.71 9.95 1.46
N ILE A 173 11.95 9.10 2.16
CA ILE A 173 10.53 8.87 1.88
C ILE A 173 9.69 10.12 2.17
N GLN A 174 9.97 10.84 3.26
CA GLN A 174 9.26 12.08 3.60
C GLN A 174 9.50 13.18 2.58
N LEU A 175 10.71 13.26 2.02
CA LEU A 175 11.04 14.19 0.92
C LEU A 175 10.44 13.73 -0.42
N ASN A 176 10.23 12.43 -0.62
CA ASN A 176 9.72 11.85 -1.87
C ASN A 176 8.42 11.02 -1.69
N PRO A 177 7.40 11.58 -1.04
CA PRO A 177 6.18 10.86 -0.63
C PRO A 177 5.31 10.43 -1.81
N ALA A 178 5.55 11.01 -3.00
CA ALA A 178 4.79 10.74 -4.21
C ALA A 178 5.04 9.35 -4.76
N TYR A 179 6.21 8.73 -4.49
CA TYR A 179 6.51 7.37 -4.91
C TYR A 179 5.89 6.35 -3.96
N LYS A 180 4.61 6.04 -4.17
CA LYS A 180 3.76 5.20 -3.30
C LYS A 180 4.30 3.80 -2.98
N LYS A 181 5.21 3.29 -3.82
CA LYS A 181 5.82 1.96 -3.66
C LYS A 181 7.32 2.02 -3.41
N ARG A 182 7.85 3.20 -3.05
CA ARG A 182 9.29 3.45 -2.85
C ARG A 182 10.11 3.16 -4.10
N LEU A 183 9.50 3.28 -5.28
CA LEU A 183 10.07 2.92 -6.57
C LEU A 183 9.79 4.02 -7.57
N THR A 184 10.82 4.48 -8.29
CA THR A 184 10.71 5.56 -9.28
C THR A 184 10.31 5.07 -10.67
N VAL A 185 9.58 3.95 -10.73
CA VAL A 185 9.10 3.31 -11.98
C VAL A 185 8.31 4.28 -12.86
N ASP A 186 7.57 5.17 -12.22
CA ASP A 186 6.81 6.28 -12.80
C ASP A 186 7.02 7.51 -11.90
N GLY A 187 6.68 8.70 -12.42
CA GLY A 187 6.92 9.98 -11.74
C GLY A 187 7.93 10.86 -12.48
N PRO A 188 8.35 11.99 -11.86
CA PRO A 188 9.51 12.73 -12.32
C PRO A 188 10.76 11.85 -12.20
N GLN A 189 11.75 12.10 -13.03
CA GLN A 189 13.01 11.38 -13.00
C GLN A 189 14.01 12.07 -12.07
N HIS A 190 13.59 12.42 -10.86
CA HIS A 190 14.47 13.02 -9.86
C HIS A 190 14.07 12.59 -8.45
N LEU A 191 14.92 12.89 -7.47
CA LEU A 191 14.60 12.78 -6.04
C LEU A 191 14.93 14.09 -5.34
N LEU A 192 14.11 14.45 -4.36
CA LEU A 192 14.44 15.45 -3.36
C LEU A 192 15.30 14.81 -2.28
N VAL A 193 16.49 15.33 -2.05
CA VAL A 193 17.43 14.79 -1.05
C VAL A 193 18.01 15.92 -0.21
N PRO A 194 18.42 15.67 1.05
CA PRO A 194 19.07 16.68 1.86
C PRO A 194 20.26 17.28 1.10
N THR A 195 20.43 18.61 1.16
CA THR A 195 21.50 19.34 0.46
C THR A 195 22.88 18.72 0.72
N SER A 196 23.14 18.31 1.96
CA SER A 196 24.38 17.66 2.40
C SER A 196 24.65 16.29 1.76
N LYS A 197 23.62 15.62 1.20
CA LYS A 197 23.70 14.28 0.62
C LYS A 197 23.60 14.27 -0.91
N ALA A 198 23.26 15.40 -1.53
CA ALA A 198 23.04 15.51 -2.98
C ALA A 198 24.26 15.10 -3.82
N GLN A 199 25.45 15.59 -3.45
CA GLN A 199 26.69 15.26 -4.15
C GLN A 199 27.06 13.77 -4.03
N LEU A 200 26.90 13.21 -2.83
CA LEU A 200 27.19 11.80 -2.56
C LEU A 200 26.25 10.89 -3.35
N LEU A 201 24.95 11.22 -3.40
CA LEU A 201 23.99 10.47 -4.20
C LEU A 201 24.35 10.53 -5.69
N THR A 202 24.63 11.73 -6.21
CA THR A 202 25.00 11.91 -7.61
C THR A 202 26.20 11.05 -7.99
N ALA A 203 27.24 11.04 -7.16
CA ALA A 203 28.42 10.18 -7.36
C ALA A 203 28.05 8.68 -7.31
N SER A 204 27.23 8.27 -6.35
CA SER A 204 26.79 6.88 -6.20
C SER A 204 26.03 6.38 -7.43
N LEU A 205 25.10 7.18 -7.95
CA LEU A 205 24.29 6.84 -9.14
C LEU A 205 25.11 6.66 -10.43
N LEU A 206 26.24 7.35 -10.55
CA LEU A 206 27.16 7.21 -11.68
C LEU A 206 27.88 5.85 -11.68
N THR A 207 28.21 5.34 -10.49
CA THR A 207 28.96 4.09 -10.32
C THR A 207 28.08 2.85 -10.26
N MET A 208 26.86 2.97 -9.74
CA MET A 208 25.96 1.83 -9.51
C MET A 208 25.33 1.25 -10.78
N LYS A 209 25.24 -0.09 -10.82
CA LYS A 209 24.55 -0.81 -11.89
C LYS A 209 23.03 -0.81 -11.66
N GLN A 210 22.26 -0.97 -12.75
CA GLN A 210 20.79 -0.91 -12.68
C GLN A 210 20.19 -2.02 -11.79
N GLU A 211 20.87 -3.17 -11.72
CA GLU A 211 20.50 -4.34 -10.95
C GLU A 211 20.69 -4.13 -9.44
N GLU A 212 21.58 -3.22 -9.04
CA GLU A 212 21.83 -2.85 -7.65
C GLU A 212 20.82 -1.81 -7.14
N LEU A 213 20.27 -1.02 -8.06
CA LEU A 213 19.37 0.10 -7.78
C LEU A 213 17.90 -0.28 -7.66
N VAL A 214 17.47 -1.45 -8.16
CA VAL A 214 16.07 -1.90 -8.09
C VAL A 214 16.01 -3.40 -7.90
N ALA A 215 15.26 -3.85 -6.89
CA ALA A 215 14.93 -5.27 -6.75
C ALA A 215 13.92 -5.67 -7.85
N TRP A 216 14.42 -6.22 -8.95
CA TRP A 216 13.59 -6.87 -9.96
C TRP A 216 13.47 -8.35 -9.66
N GLN A 217 12.25 -8.87 -9.68
CA GLN A 217 12.03 -10.31 -9.68
C GLN A 217 11.81 -10.79 -11.12
N PRO A 218 12.61 -11.76 -11.60
CA PRO A 218 12.34 -12.40 -12.87
C PRO A 218 11.06 -13.21 -12.77
N TYR A 219 10.16 -13.02 -13.73
CA TYR A 219 8.92 -13.77 -13.88
C TYR A 219 8.88 -14.42 -15.27
N ARG A 220 8.70 -15.74 -15.30
CA ARG A 220 8.55 -16.48 -16.55
C ARG A 220 7.06 -16.57 -16.91
N VAL A 221 6.69 -15.98 -18.04
CA VAL A 221 5.31 -15.98 -18.56
C VAL A 221 4.80 -17.41 -18.70
N ARG A 222 3.64 -17.67 -18.10
CA ARG A 222 2.96 -18.97 -18.10
C ARG A 222 1.79 -18.95 -19.10
N LYS A 223 1.31 -20.13 -19.47
CA LYS A 223 0.13 -20.28 -20.33
C LYS A 223 -1.07 -19.61 -19.65
N GLY A 224 -1.70 -18.65 -20.33
CA GLY A 224 -2.84 -17.89 -19.82
C GLY A 224 -2.49 -16.57 -19.13
N ASP A 225 -1.21 -16.23 -18.98
CA ASP A 225 -0.82 -14.90 -18.51
C ASP A 225 -1.12 -13.85 -19.58
N THR A 226 -1.64 -12.71 -19.11
CA THR A 226 -1.81 -11.49 -19.90
C THR A 226 -1.09 -10.36 -19.21
N LEU A 227 -0.78 -9.30 -19.95
CA LEU A 227 -0.14 -8.12 -19.38
C LEU A 227 -1.03 -7.50 -18.28
N GLU A 228 -2.34 -7.50 -18.47
CA GLU A 228 -3.35 -7.04 -17.53
C GLU A 228 -3.39 -7.92 -16.26
N SER A 229 -3.34 -9.25 -16.40
CA SER A 229 -3.40 -10.15 -15.25
C SER A 229 -2.12 -10.10 -14.41
N LEU A 230 -0.96 -9.95 -15.06
CA LEU A 230 0.31 -9.74 -14.37
C LEU A 230 0.39 -8.34 -13.73
N ALA A 231 -0.04 -7.31 -14.45
CA ALA A 231 -0.11 -5.95 -13.92
C ALA A 231 -0.97 -5.91 -12.65
N SER A 232 -2.16 -6.52 -12.68
CA SER A 232 -3.04 -6.61 -11.52
C SER A 232 -2.40 -7.41 -10.38
N ARG A 233 -1.79 -8.56 -10.67
CA ARG A 233 -1.16 -9.45 -9.67
C ARG A 233 -0.05 -8.76 -8.90
N TYR A 234 0.82 -8.04 -9.60
CA TYR A 234 1.95 -7.32 -9.00
C TYR A 234 1.62 -5.86 -8.67
N GLN A 235 0.34 -5.49 -8.80
CA GLN A 235 -0.20 -4.15 -8.54
C GLN A 235 0.53 -3.05 -9.33
N VAL A 236 1.03 -3.37 -10.52
CA VAL A 236 1.72 -2.44 -11.43
C VAL A 236 0.78 -2.01 -12.56
N THR A 237 1.11 -0.97 -13.32
CA THR A 237 0.33 -0.65 -14.55
C THR A 237 0.84 -1.47 -15.73
N THR A 238 -0.03 -1.77 -16.70
CA THR A 238 0.38 -2.42 -17.96
C THR A 238 1.40 -1.57 -18.72
N SER A 239 1.22 -0.25 -18.72
CA SER A 239 2.16 0.71 -19.32
C SER A 239 3.55 0.61 -18.70
N SER A 240 3.63 0.63 -17.36
CA SER A 240 4.87 0.44 -16.61
C SER A 240 5.50 -0.93 -16.91
N LEU A 241 4.71 -2.00 -16.90
CA LEU A 241 5.23 -3.34 -17.15
C LEU A 241 5.78 -3.47 -18.57
N LYS A 242 5.16 -2.81 -19.55
CA LYS A 242 5.65 -2.75 -20.94
C LYS A 242 6.92 -1.94 -21.06
N SER A 243 6.96 -0.71 -20.54
CA SER A 243 8.14 0.15 -20.66
C SER A 243 9.35 -0.47 -19.97
N ASN A 244 9.17 -1.05 -18.78
CA ASN A 244 10.23 -1.72 -18.03
C ASN A 244 10.79 -2.95 -18.75
N ASN A 245 9.95 -3.69 -19.49
CA ASN A 245 10.33 -4.89 -20.21
C ASN A 245 10.58 -4.67 -21.71
N LYS A 246 10.62 -3.40 -22.14
CA LYS A 246 10.80 -3.00 -23.55
C LYS A 246 9.83 -3.72 -24.50
N LEU A 247 8.58 -3.89 -24.09
CA LEU A 247 7.56 -4.61 -24.85
C LEU A 247 6.88 -3.70 -25.87
N ALA A 248 6.94 -4.08 -27.15
CA ALA A 248 6.29 -3.35 -28.25
C ALA A 248 4.75 -3.39 -28.20
N GLY A 249 4.17 -4.38 -27.51
CA GLY A 249 2.72 -4.61 -27.50
C GLY A 249 2.25 -5.36 -26.27
N ASN A 250 0.98 -5.77 -26.27
CA ASN A 250 0.38 -6.46 -25.11
C ASN A 250 0.54 -7.99 -25.15
N LYS A 251 1.11 -8.52 -26.24
CA LYS A 251 1.22 -9.95 -26.49
C LYS A 251 2.45 -10.51 -25.77
N LEU A 252 2.22 -11.41 -24.82
CA LEU A 252 3.27 -12.13 -24.09
C LEU A 252 3.48 -13.52 -24.70
N LYS A 253 4.74 -13.95 -24.79
CA LYS A 253 5.08 -15.32 -25.23
C LYS A 253 5.26 -16.21 -24.01
N VAL A 254 4.65 -17.40 -24.02
CA VAL A 254 4.88 -18.39 -22.94
C VAL A 254 6.38 -18.70 -22.87
N GLY A 255 6.92 -18.68 -21.66
CA GLY A 255 8.35 -18.87 -21.40
C GLY A 255 9.20 -17.59 -21.48
N GLN A 256 8.64 -16.46 -21.93
CA GLN A 256 9.29 -15.15 -21.92
C GLN A 256 9.62 -14.73 -20.48
N SER A 257 10.82 -14.20 -20.26
CA SER A 257 11.20 -13.62 -18.97
C SER A 257 10.78 -12.15 -18.93
N LEU A 258 10.13 -11.75 -17.84
CA LEU A 258 9.79 -10.37 -17.53
C LEU A 258 10.45 -9.97 -16.21
N SER A 259 11.05 -8.80 -16.16
CA SER A 259 11.46 -8.13 -14.94
C SER A 259 10.24 -7.43 -14.33
N ILE A 260 9.83 -7.90 -13.16
CA ILE A 260 8.73 -7.35 -12.38
C ILE A 260 9.30 -6.56 -11.21
N PRO A 261 8.92 -5.30 -10.99
CA PRO A 261 9.41 -4.56 -9.85
C PRO A 261 8.70 -5.09 -8.60
N VAL A 262 9.46 -5.57 -7.62
CA VAL A 262 8.91 -5.99 -6.32
C VAL A 262 9.01 -4.82 -5.36
N GLN A 263 7.97 -4.61 -4.57
CA GLN A 263 8.00 -3.59 -3.53
C GLN A 263 9.02 -4.02 -2.45
N PRO A 264 9.86 -3.11 -1.94
CA PRO A 264 10.83 -3.43 -0.90
C PRO A 264 10.13 -4.09 0.30
N GLY A 265 10.68 -5.20 0.81
CA GLY A 265 10.08 -5.97 1.92
C GLY A 265 8.98 -6.97 1.52
N THR A 266 8.39 -6.87 0.33
CA THR A 266 7.54 -7.96 -0.22
C THR A 266 8.39 -8.93 -1.01
N ARG A 267 8.97 -9.94 -0.36
CA ARG A 267 9.28 -11.17 -1.08
C ARG A 267 7.93 -11.72 -1.54
N SER A 268 7.70 -11.81 -2.85
CA SER A 268 6.56 -12.61 -3.31
C SER A 268 6.73 -13.97 -2.64
N SER A 269 5.74 -14.42 -1.86
CA SER A 269 5.63 -15.85 -1.60
C SER A 269 5.72 -16.50 -2.97
N GLN A 270 6.74 -17.33 -3.19
CA GLN A 270 6.81 -18.16 -4.39
C GLN A 270 5.39 -18.70 -4.62
N PRO A 271 4.86 -18.65 -5.85
CA PRO A 271 3.53 -19.21 -6.10
C PRO A 271 3.54 -20.63 -5.53
N VAL A 272 2.52 -20.97 -4.74
CA VAL A 272 2.35 -22.27 -4.05
C VAL A 272 2.63 -23.47 -4.98
N PHE A 273 2.53 -23.26 -6.30
CA PHE A 273 2.86 -24.23 -7.35
C PHE A 273 4.35 -24.55 -7.56
N GLU A 274 5.29 -23.65 -7.27
CA GLU A 274 6.73 -23.87 -7.48
C GLU A 274 7.36 -24.67 -6.33
N ALA A 275 6.78 -24.57 -5.13
CA ALA A 275 7.05 -25.45 -3.99
C ALA A 275 6.52 -26.89 -4.20
N LEU A 276 5.57 -27.08 -5.13
CA LEU A 276 5.05 -28.40 -5.51
C LEU A 276 5.82 -29.05 -6.66
N ALA A 277 6.54 -28.26 -7.48
CA ALA A 277 7.27 -28.77 -8.64
C ALA A 277 8.73 -29.16 -8.36
N SER A 278 9.26 -28.86 -7.17
CA SER A 278 10.65 -29.16 -6.79
C SER A 278 10.83 -30.45 -5.97
N ASN A 279 9.78 -31.27 -5.82
CA ASN A 279 9.82 -32.51 -5.04
C ASN A 279 9.58 -33.82 -5.84
N ASP A 280 9.68 -33.79 -7.17
CA ASP A 280 9.59 -35.03 -7.96
C ASP A 280 10.94 -35.78 -8.00
N LYS A 281 11.16 -36.62 -6.97
CA LYS A 281 11.86 -37.88 -7.18
C LYS A 281 10.82 -38.94 -7.58
N PRO A 282 11.10 -39.84 -8.54
CA PRO A 282 10.11 -40.76 -9.09
C PRO A 282 9.61 -41.76 -8.04
N THR A 283 8.32 -41.69 -7.71
CA THR A 283 7.61 -42.65 -6.84
C THR A 283 7.45 -43.98 -7.59
N ARG A 284 7.97 -45.08 -7.05
CA ARG A 284 7.80 -46.42 -7.64
C ARG A 284 6.32 -46.80 -7.66
N THR A 285 5.80 -47.19 -8.83
CA THR A 285 4.43 -47.68 -9.02
C THR A 285 4.39 -49.22 -9.03
N ARG A 286 3.37 -49.80 -8.41
CA ARG A 286 3.08 -51.25 -8.40
C ARG A 286 1.60 -51.47 -8.77
N THR A 287 1.26 -52.60 -9.40
CA THR A 287 -0.11 -52.86 -9.87
C THR A 287 -0.72 -54.09 -9.17
N TYR A 288 -1.98 -54.01 -8.72
CA TYR A 288 -2.74 -55.09 -8.10
C TYR A 288 -3.96 -55.45 -8.94
N LYS A 289 -4.22 -56.73 -9.16
CA LYS A 289 -5.39 -57.22 -9.91
C LYS A 289 -6.49 -57.66 -8.95
N VAL A 290 -7.64 -57.01 -9.00
CA VAL A 290 -8.81 -57.25 -8.13
C VAL A 290 -9.28 -58.70 -8.26
N LYS A 291 -9.43 -59.40 -7.14
CA LYS A 291 -9.92 -60.79 -7.06
C LYS A 291 -11.39 -60.83 -6.62
N SER A 292 -12.02 -61.99 -6.78
CA SER A 292 -13.40 -62.19 -6.31
C SER A 292 -13.46 -62.05 -4.78
N GLY A 293 -14.35 -61.18 -4.28
CA GLY A 293 -14.46 -60.85 -2.86
C GLY A 293 -13.68 -59.61 -2.41
N ASP A 294 -12.84 -59.03 -3.26
CA ASP A 294 -12.09 -57.82 -2.92
C ASP A 294 -12.98 -56.56 -2.88
N ASN A 295 -12.67 -55.66 -1.95
CA ASN A 295 -13.15 -54.29 -1.95
C ASN A 295 -11.99 -53.31 -1.69
N LEU A 296 -12.20 -52.02 -1.97
CA LEU A 296 -11.15 -51.00 -1.85
C LEU A 296 -10.48 -50.98 -0.47
N THR A 297 -11.25 -51.21 0.60
CA THR A 297 -10.74 -51.22 1.99
C THR A 297 -9.79 -52.39 2.22
N ILE A 298 -10.16 -53.59 1.79
CA ILE A 298 -9.34 -54.80 1.92
C ILE A 298 -8.05 -54.67 1.11
N ILE A 299 -8.14 -54.18 -0.13
CA ILE A 299 -6.98 -53.99 -1.00
C ILE A 299 -6.03 -52.93 -0.41
N ALA A 300 -6.58 -51.78 0.03
CA ALA A 300 -5.81 -50.70 0.63
C ALA A 300 -5.07 -51.17 1.89
N GLN A 301 -5.76 -51.89 2.78
CA GLN A 301 -5.18 -52.43 4.01
C GLN A 301 -4.09 -53.49 3.74
N ALA A 302 -4.35 -54.43 2.81
CA ALA A 302 -3.39 -55.46 2.44
C ALA A 302 -2.11 -54.87 1.80
N ASN A 303 -2.25 -53.75 1.10
CA ASN A 303 -1.14 -53.07 0.42
C ASN A 303 -0.59 -51.86 1.19
N LYS A 304 -1.05 -51.62 2.43
CA LYS A 304 -0.60 -50.54 3.33
C LYS A 304 -0.69 -49.14 2.70
N VAL A 305 -1.75 -48.87 1.96
CA VAL A 305 -2.06 -47.56 1.37
C VAL A 305 -3.43 -47.09 1.84
N ASP A 306 -3.69 -45.78 1.79
CA ASP A 306 -5.02 -45.25 2.12
C ASP A 306 -6.02 -45.49 0.98
N VAL A 307 -7.28 -45.74 1.32
CA VAL A 307 -8.36 -45.97 0.33
C VAL A 307 -8.53 -44.77 -0.60
N GLU A 308 -8.40 -43.57 -0.05
CA GLU A 308 -8.53 -42.30 -0.77
C GLU A 308 -7.39 -42.12 -1.79
N ASP A 309 -6.18 -42.53 -1.42
CA ASP A 309 -5.03 -42.54 -2.33
C ASP A 309 -5.20 -43.59 -3.43
N LEU A 310 -5.67 -44.80 -3.08
CA LEU A 310 -5.97 -45.85 -4.05
C LEU A 310 -7.05 -45.41 -5.06
N GLN A 311 -8.08 -44.69 -4.61
CA GLN A 311 -9.10 -44.11 -5.48
C GLN A 311 -8.54 -43.00 -6.37
N ARG A 312 -7.72 -42.11 -5.81
CA ARG A 312 -7.11 -40.99 -6.51
C ARG A 312 -6.16 -41.44 -7.61
N TRP A 313 -5.29 -42.41 -7.35
CA TRP A 313 -4.35 -42.96 -8.34
C TRP A 313 -5.06 -43.64 -9.50
N ASN A 314 -6.22 -44.25 -9.24
CA ASN A 314 -7.00 -44.99 -10.24
C ASN A 314 -8.20 -44.21 -10.77
N LYS A 315 -8.33 -42.93 -10.40
CA LYS A 315 -9.44 -42.03 -10.79
C LYS A 315 -10.83 -42.64 -10.53
N LEU A 316 -10.99 -43.36 -9.43
CA LEU A 316 -12.25 -44.02 -9.06
C LEU A 316 -13.17 -43.03 -8.35
N THR A 317 -14.40 -42.89 -8.84
CA THR A 317 -15.43 -41.99 -8.29
C THR A 317 -16.39 -42.68 -7.33
N GLY A 318 -16.21 -43.98 -7.06
CA GLY A 318 -17.08 -44.79 -6.19
C GLY A 318 -16.38 -46.00 -5.57
N LYS A 319 -17.13 -46.81 -4.81
CA LYS A 319 -16.60 -47.97 -4.06
C LYS A 319 -16.68 -49.32 -4.79
N LYS A 320 -17.25 -49.34 -6.00
CA LYS A 320 -17.45 -50.57 -6.79
C LYS A 320 -16.19 -50.91 -7.59
N LEU A 321 -15.69 -52.14 -7.42
CA LEU A 321 -14.57 -52.70 -8.19
C LEU A 321 -15.05 -53.88 -9.03
N LYS A 322 -14.45 -54.07 -10.21
CA LYS A 322 -14.70 -55.23 -11.06
C LYS A 322 -13.62 -56.29 -10.83
N VAL A 323 -14.01 -57.55 -10.68
CA VAL A 323 -13.06 -58.67 -10.62
C VAL A 323 -12.23 -58.67 -11.90
N GLY A 324 -10.90 -58.75 -11.75
CA GLY A 324 -9.93 -58.67 -12.84
C GLY A 324 -9.42 -57.26 -13.18
N GLN A 325 -10.01 -56.21 -12.59
CA GLN A 325 -9.55 -54.82 -12.77
C GLN A 325 -8.14 -54.63 -12.20
N ALA A 326 -7.25 -53.99 -12.96
CA ALA A 326 -5.92 -53.62 -12.49
C ALA A 326 -5.96 -52.25 -11.79
N LEU A 327 -5.44 -52.18 -10.56
CA LEU A 327 -5.29 -50.97 -9.77
C LEU A 327 -3.82 -50.62 -9.63
N VAL A 328 -3.45 -49.40 -10.00
CA VAL A 328 -2.12 -48.82 -9.84
C VAL A 328 -2.00 -48.25 -8.42
N MET A 329 -0.89 -48.57 -7.76
CA MET A 329 -0.56 -48.13 -6.42
C MET A 329 0.82 -47.47 -6.44
N GLN A 330 0.96 -46.38 -5.69
CA GLN A 330 2.25 -45.74 -5.50
C GLN A 330 2.80 -46.16 -4.13
N ASP A 331 4.09 -46.50 -4.08
CA ASP A 331 4.74 -46.90 -2.84
C ASP A 331 4.91 -45.68 -1.93
N THR A 332 4.01 -45.55 -0.96
CA THR A 332 4.06 -44.54 0.10
C THR A 332 4.58 -45.20 1.37
N SER A 333 5.75 -45.83 1.30
CA SER A 333 6.45 -46.34 2.48
C SER A 333 6.82 -45.19 3.42
N LYS A 334 5.89 -44.80 4.29
CA LYS A 334 6.15 -43.97 5.46
C LYS A 334 6.87 -44.82 6.49
N ALA A 335 8.05 -44.37 6.91
CA ALA A 335 8.65 -44.78 8.17
C ALA A 335 7.62 -44.64 9.30
N GLY A 336 7.53 -45.67 10.14
CA GLY A 336 6.45 -45.89 11.10
C GLY A 336 6.27 -44.80 12.16
N ASN A 337 4.98 -44.55 12.43
CA ASN A 337 4.30 -43.72 13.43
C ASN A 337 4.97 -43.47 14.80
N LYS A 338 4.99 -42.19 15.21
CA LYS A 338 4.53 -41.76 16.55
C LYS A 338 3.47 -40.66 16.38
N ALA A 339 2.38 -40.84 17.13
CA ALA A 339 1.25 -39.96 17.43
C ALA A 339 1.14 -38.59 16.72
N VAL A 340 -0.07 -38.32 16.22
CA VAL A 340 -0.51 -37.02 15.70
C VAL A 340 -0.44 -35.97 16.82
N ALA A 341 0.70 -35.30 16.93
CA ALA A 341 0.82 -33.98 17.53
C ALA A 341 0.90 -32.97 16.39
N SER A 342 -0.11 -32.11 16.31
CA SER A 342 -0.18 -31.03 15.35
C SER A 342 0.91 -29.99 15.63
N ALA A 343 1.60 -29.61 14.55
CA ALA A 343 2.28 -28.34 14.30
C ALA A 343 3.48 -27.93 15.18
N SER A 344 4.65 -27.81 14.54
CA SER A 344 5.50 -26.62 14.70
C SER A 344 6.46 -26.45 13.52
N SER A 345 6.40 -25.29 12.86
CA SER A 345 7.59 -24.66 12.30
C SER A 345 7.83 -23.39 13.12
N LYS A 346 9.08 -23.24 13.57
CA LYS A 346 9.54 -22.30 14.59
C LYS A 346 9.01 -20.88 14.39
N ASP A 347 8.19 -20.48 15.35
CA ASP A 347 7.79 -19.10 15.63
C ASP A 347 8.99 -18.38 16.25
N SER A 348 9.18 -17.12 15.85
CA SER A 348 9.80 -16.17 16.77
C SER A 348 8.88 -16.10 17.98
N GLU A 349 9.40 -16.16 19.21
CA GLU A 349 8.58 -16.15 20.42
C GLU A 349 7.65 -14.92 20.43
N LYS A 350 6.41 -15.11 19.97
CA LYS A 350 5.33 -14.16 20.16
C LYS A 350 4.69 -14.47 21.49
N LYS A 351 4.90 -13.60 22.47
CA LYS A 351 4.21 -13.68 23.76
C LYS A 351 2.70 -13.69 23.50
N SER A 352 2.06 -14.80 23.85
CA SER A 352 0.60 -14.91 23.85
C SER A 352 0.04 -14.53 25.20
N MET A 353 -1.08 -13.82 25.20
CA MET A 353 -1.82 -13.41 26.39
C MET A 353 -3.28 -13.84 26.25
N GLN A 354 -3.89 -14.30 27.35
CA GLN A 354 -5.33 -14.55 27.39
C GLN A 354 -6.07 -13.29 27.86
N TYR A 355 -7.02 -12.82 27.06
CA TYR A 355 -7.85 -11.66 27.36
C TYR A 355 -9.29 -12.09 27.63
N LYS A 356 -9.83 -11.73 28.80
CA LYS A 356 -11.23 -11.99 29.16
C LYS A 356 -12.12 -10.86 28.65
N ILE A 357 -13.06 -11.18 27.78
CA ILE A 357 -13.99 -10.26 27.14
C ILE A 357 -14.85 -9.56 28.20
N GLN A 358 -14.85 -8.22 28.16
CA GLN A 358 -15.65 -7.37 29.03
C GLN A 358 -17.01 -7.06 28.39
N LYS A 359 -17.97 -6.60 29.20
CA LYS A 359 -19.30 -6.21 28.69
C LYS A 359 -19.16 -5.03 27.73
N GLY A 360 -19.53 -5.24 26.45
CA GLY A 360 -19.42 -4.24 25.38
C GLY A 360 -18.24 -4.45 24.42
N ASP A 361 -17.38 -5.43 24.68
CA ASP A 361 -16.27 -5.76 23.76
C ASP A 361 -16.78 -6.41 22.47
N SER A 362 -16.16 -6.03 21.35
CA SER A 362 -16.31 -6.68 20.05
C SER A 362 -14.96 -7.16 19.53
N MET A 363 -14.95 -8.11 18.59
CA MET A 363 -13.71 -8.62 17.99
C MET A 363 -12.86 -7.49 17.38
N TYR A 364 -13.53 -6.45 16.86
CA TYR A 364 -12.88 -5.25 16.34
C TYR A 364 -12.22 -4.42 17.45
N LEU A 365 -12.91 -4.18 18.57
CA LEU A 365 -12.38 -3.40 19.69
C LEU A 365 -11.21 -4.11 20.38
N VAL A 366 -11.28 -5.43 20.52
CA VAL A 366 -10.19 -6.25 21.07
C VAL A 366 -8.99 -6.25 20.12
N ALA A 367 -9.21 -6.43 18.82
CA ALA A 367 -8.15 -6.39 17.80
C ALA A 367 -7.43 -5.02 17.79
N LYS A 368 -8.21 -3.93 17.82
CA LYS A 368 -7.69 -2.56 17.91
C LYS A 368 -6.90 -2.31 19.21
N ARG A 369 -7.39 -2.80 20.34
CA ARG A 369 -6.75 -2.62 21.66
C ARG A 369 -5.37 -3.26 21.72
N PHE A 370 -5.21 -4.43 21.10
CA PHE A 370 -3.94 -5.17 21.11
C PHE A 370 -3.09 -4.95 19.85
N ASN A 371 -3.46 -3.97 19.02
CA ASN A 371 -2.80 -3.65 17.76
C ASN A 371 -2.60 -4.88 16.85
N VAL A 372 -3.59 -5.78 16.81
CA VAL A 372 -3.59 -6.97 15.96
C VAL A 372 -4.67 -6.88 14.90
N GLU A 373 -4.44 -7.46 13.73
CA GLU A 373 -5.47 -7.52 12.71
C GLU A 373 -6.63 -8.43 13.17
N MET A 374 -7.87 -7.99 12.92
CA MET A 374 -9.08 -8.75 13.28
C MET A 374 -9.09 -10.15 12.64
N GLN A 375 -8.51 -10.32 11.45
CA GLN A 375 -8.41 -11.63 10.80
C GLN A 375 -7.47 -12.58 11.56
N HIS A 376 -6.37 -12.07 12.11
CA HIS A 376 -5.46 -12.85 12.95
C HIS A 376 -6.13 -13.24 14.27
N LEU A 377 -6.81 -12.29 14.92
CA LEU A 377 -7.54 -12.55 16.17
C LEU A 377 -8.64 -13.61 15.99
N LYS A 378 -9.35 -13.60 14.86
CA LYS A 378 -10.33 -14.65 14.51
C LYS A 378 -9.67 -16.01 14.25
N ARG A 379 -8.53 -16.05 13.56
CA ARG A 379 -7.79 -17.29 13.29
C ARG A 379 -7.27 -17.94 14.57
N TRP A 380 -6.84 -17.17 15.56
CA TRP A 380 -6.39 -17.70 16.86
C TRP A 380 -7.54 -18.21 17.74
N ASN A 381 -8.76 -17.74 17.49
CA ASN A 381 -9.93 -18.03 18.31
C ASN A 381 -11.09 -18.63 17.50
N PRO A 382 -10.88 -19.76 16.79
CA PRO A 382 -11.85 -20.31 15.84
C PRO A 382 -13.18 -20.77 16.46
N ARG A 383 -13.21 -20.95 17.80
CA ARG A 383 -14.41 -21.31 18.56
C ARG A 383 -15.23 -20.09 19.04
N SER A 384 -14.75 -18.88 18.77
CA SER A 384 -15.47 -17.64 19.09
C SER A 384 -16.40 -17.31 17.93
N GLY A 385 -17.70 -17.59 18.09
CA GLY A 385 -18.72 -17.29 17.08
C GLY A 385 -18.81 -15.81 16.70
N GLN A 386 -19.75 -15.46 15.82
CA GLN A 386 -19.92 -14.06 15.34
C GLN A 386 -20.16 -13.04 16.45
N ALA A 387 -20.68 -13.45 17.62
CA ALA A 387 -20.89 -12.59 18.79
C ALA A 387 -20.04 -13.07 19.98
N LEU A 388 -19.29 -12.14 20.58
CA LEU A 388 -18.49 -12.36 21.78
C LEU A 388 -19.37 -12.29 23.03
N LYS A 389 -19.23 -13.26 23.95
CA LYS A 389 -19.97 -13.25 25.23
C LYS A 389 -19.11 -12.66 26.34
N PRO A 390 -19.63 -11.77 27.21
CA PRO A 390 -18.90 -11.31 28.38
C PRO A 390 -18.43 -12.49 29.23
N GLY A 391 -17.14 -12.48 29.60
CA GLY A 391 -16.49 -13.56 30.36
C GLY A 391 -15.79 -14.65 29.53
N GLN A 392 -15.96 -14.66 28.21
CA GLN A 392 -15.23 -15.53 27.29
C GLN A 392 -13.76 -15.09 27.18
N THR A 393 -12.82 -16.04 27.14
CA THR A 393 -11.39 -15.77 26.96
C THR A 393 -10.96 -15.89 25.50
N LEU A 394 -10.17 -14.92 25.03
CA LEU A 394 -9.52 -14.91 23.72
C LEU A 394 -8.01 -15.03 23.90
N THR A 395 -7.36 -15.83 23.06
CA THR A 395 -5.91 -15.86 22.92
C THR A 395 -5.48 -14.77 21.94
N VAL A 396 -4.60 -13.89 22.39
CA VAL A 396 -4.06 -12.77 21.60
C VAL A 396 -2.54 -12.89 21.58
N TYR A 397 -1.92 -12.80 20.40
CA TYR A 397 -0.47 -12.72 20.26
C TYR A 397 -0.09 -11.27 20.01
N LEU A 398 0.70 -10.69 20.90
CA LEU A 398 1.13 -9.29 20.77
C LEU A 398 2.22 -9.20 19.68
N PRO A 399 2.13 -8.23 18.75
CA PRO A 399 3.26 -7.90 17.89
C PRO A 399 4.36 -7.25 18.75
N HIS A 400 5.63 -7.52 18.43
CA HIS A 400 6.77 -6.84 19.04
C HIS A 400 6.79 -5.36 18.69
#